data_AF-A0A821WJQ7-F1
#
_entry.id   AF-A0A821WJQ7-F1
#
_cell.length_a   1.000
_cell.length_b   1.000
_cell.length_c   1.000
_cell.angle_alpha   90.00
_cell.angle_beta   90.00
_cell.angle_gamma   90.00
#
_symmetry.space_group_name_H-M   'P 1'
#
loop_
_entity.id
_entity.type
_entity.pdbx_description
1 polymer ?
#
loop_
_entity_poly.entity_id
_entity_poly.type
_entity_poly.pdbx_seq_one_letter_code
_entity_poly.pdbx_strand_id
1 'polypeptide(L)'
;TLKSDLPSAWNRFYDIHENKFFKDRQWLFTEFPELLFSSSNTNPKQTITILEVGCGVGNSIFPIIRTNNINEHSNIFLYCCDYSSTAIDILKQNVDYNTKYCHGFVYDITSLNPMPFEENSLDFILMIFVLSAIHPSQHEQVIKNLIKYLKPGHGKLLFRDYGLYDMAQLRFKNDKCIEKNLYARSDGTLTYFFQQDELDQLFTRNGLVKEQNLIDRRLQVNRSKQLKMYRVWLQCKYIRT
;
A
#
# COMPACT_ATOMS: atom_id res chain seq x y z
N THR A 1 5.29 17.24 -23.62
CA THR A 1 3.89 17.68 -23.69
C THR A 1 3.35 17.74 -22.28
N LEU A 2 3.05 18.94 -21.79
CA LEU A 2 2.55 19.32 -20.45
C LEU A 2 2.06 18.18 -19.54
N LYS A 3 2.95 17.58 -18.72
CA LYS A 3 2.56 17.03 -17.41
C LYS A 3 2.98 18.05 -16.37
N SER A 4 2.04 18.95 -16.14
CA SER A 4 2.07 20.17 -15.33
C SER A 4 2.86 20.10 -14.02
N ASP A 5 3.69 21.12 -13.80
CA ASP A 5 4.34 21.57 -12.55
C ASP A 5 3.36 21.94 -11.41
N LEU A 6 2.20 21.26 -11.31
CA LEU A 6 1.32 21.37 -10.15
C LEU A 6 1.71 20.28 -9.16
N PRO A 7 2.04 20.63 -7.90
CA PRO A 7 2.19 19.64 -6.85
C PRO A 7 0.94 18.77 -6.84
N SER A 8 1.13 17.45 -6.89
CA SER A 8 0.02 16.51 -6.73
C SER A 8 -0.71 16.81 -5.42
N ALA A 9 -1.99 16.44 -5.33
CA ALA A 9 -2.73 16.56 -4.07
C ALA A 9 -1.98 15.88 -2.91
N TRP A 10 -1.25 14.80 -3.21
CA TRP A 10 -0.38 14.11 -2.27
C TRP A 10 0.88 14.90 -1.88
N ASN A 11 1.55 15.62 -2.79
CA ASN A 11 2.64 16.53 -2.41
C ASN A 11 2.14 17.57 -1.40
N ARG A 12 1.03 18.25 -1.71
CA ARG A 12 0.44 19.24 -0.79
C ARG A 12 0.06 18.63 0.55
N PHE A 13 -0.49 17.42 0.54
CA PHE A 13 -0.81 16.68 1.76
C PHE A 13 0.43 16.49 2.64
N TYR A 14 1.55 16.03 2.06
CA TYR A 14 2.78 15.80 2.82
C TYR A 14 3.53 17.08 3.18
N ASP A 15 3.40 18.16 2.40
CA ASP A 15 3.93 19.48 2.77
C ASP A 15 3.26 20.01 4.05
N ILE A 16 1.98 19.73 4.24
CA ILE A 16 1.20 20.17 5.42
C ILE A 16 1.42 19.24 6.63
N HIS A 17 1.47 17.93 6.37
CA HIS A 17 1.36 16.92 7.42
C HIS A 17 2.69 16.28 7.82
N GLU A 18 3.73 16.38 6.98
CA GLU A 18 5.03 15.76 7.17
C GLU A 18 4.90 14.28 7.57
N ASN A 19 5.59 13.85 8.63
CA ASN A 19 5.55 12.50 9.19
C ASN A 19 4.55 12.32 10.34
N LYS A 20 3.64 13.28 10.57
CA LYS A 20 2.84 13.35 11.81
C LYS A 20 1.42 12.82 11.66
N PHE A 21 0.93 12.65 10.44
CA PHE A 21 -0.48 12.30 10.19
C PHE A 21 -0.77 10.80 10.34
N PHE A 22 0.00 9.96 9.63
CA PHE A 22 -0.16 8.52 9.72
C PHE A 22 0.69 7.95 10.84
N LYS A 23 0.12 6.97 11.56
CA LYS A 23 0.85 6.21 12.57
C LYS A 23 1.53 5.02 11.94
N ASP A 24 2.63 4.61 12.56
CA ASP A 24 3.30 3.36 12.25
C ASP A 24 2.35 2.17 12.35
N ARG A 25 2.35 1.35 11.31
CA ARG A 25 1.41 0.25 11.11
C ARG A 25 1.86 -1.00 11.86
N GLN A 26 1.94 -0.91 13.19
CA GLN A 26 2.32 -2.07 14.03
C GLN A 26 1.36 -3.27 13.89
N TRP A 27 0.11 -3.01 13.51
CA TRP A 27 -0.87 -4.06 13.20
C TRP A 27 -0.50 -4.91 11.97
N LEU A 28 0.44 -4.45 11.13
CA LEU A 28 0.84 -5.11 9.89
C LEU A 28 1.21 -6.57 10.13
N PHE A 29 1.92 -6.89 11.22
CA PHE A 29 2.39 -8.25 11.51
C PHE A 29 1.31 -9.19 12.03
N THR A 30 0.22 -8.64 12.58
CA THR A 30 -0.97 -9.45 12.94
C THR A 30 -1.72 -9.85 11.68
N GLU A 31 -1.83 -8.93 10.71
CA GLU A 31 -2.61 -9.14 9.49
C GLU A 31 -1.82 -9.87 8.39
N PHE A 32 -0.50 -9.67 8.37
CA PHE A 32 0.46 -10.23 7.41
C PHE A 32 1.68 -10.79 8.17
N PRO A 33 1.52 -11.90 8.90
CA PRO A 33 2.63 -12.56 9.60
C PRO A 33 3.76 -13.03 8.67
N GLU A 34 3.52 -13.11 7.35
CA GLU A 34 4.53 -13.38 6.32
C GLU A 34 5.65 -12.34 6.28
N LEU A 35 5.42 -11.16 6.86
CA LEU A 35 6.41 -10.08 6.98
C LEU A 35 7.27 -10.19 8.25
N LEU A 36 7.11 -11.27 9.03
CA LEU A 36 7.99 -11.64 10.13
C LEU A 36 9.03 -12.64 9.61
N PHE A 37 10.23 -12.13 9.33
CA PHE A 37 11.36 -12.90 8.82
C PHE A 37 12.15 -13.48 10.00
N SER A 38 11.93 -14.75 10.32
CA SER A 38 12.75 -15.47 11.30
C SER A 38 14.09 -15.86 10.67
N SER A 39 15.19 -15.67 11.39
CA SER A 39 16.55 -16.07 11.01
C SER A 39 16.67 -17.58 10.70
N SER A 40 15.72 -18.39 11.17
CA SER A 40 15.67 -19.84 10.94
C SER A 40 15.00 -20.26 9.62
N ASN A 41 14.22 -19.36 8.99
CA ASN A 41 13.36 -19.70 7.85
C ASN A 41 13.85 -19.12 6.52
N THR A 42 14.93 -18.34 6.54
CA THR A 42 15.52 -17.77 5.32
C THR A 42 16.67 -18.64 4.86
N ASN A 43 16.59 -19.14 3.64
CA ASN A 43 17.76 -19.74 3.00
C ASN A 43 18.82 -18.64 2.90
N PRO A 44 20.02 -18.81 3.48
CA PRO A 44 21.05 -17.77 3.48
C PRO A 44 21.52 -17.38 2.07
N LYS A 45 21.14 -18.14 1.05
CA LYS A 45 21.42 -17.86 -0.37
C LYS A 45 20.34 -17.05 -1.10
N GLN A 46 19.19 -16.77 -0.47
CA GLN A 46 18.07 -16.10 -1.14
C GLN A 46 17.68 -14.83 -0.40
N THR A 47 17.77 -13.70 -1.12
CA THR A 47 17.25 -12.41 -0.67
C THR A 47 15.73 -12.39 -0.83
N ILE A 48 15.03 -11.98 0.23
CA ILE A 48 13.61 -11.64 0.19
C ILE A 48 13.47 -10.22 -0.31
N THR A 49 12.71 -10.01 -1.37
CA THR A 49 12.52 -8.69 -1.99
C THR A 49 11.07 -8.26 -1.92
N ILE A 50 10.84 -7.05 -1.43
CA ILE A 50 9.52 -6.53 -1.09
C ILE A 50 9.34 -5.18 -1.78
N LEU A 51 8.15 -4.91 -2.32
CA LEU A 51 7.73 -3.58 -2.75
C LEU A 51 6.57 -3.09 -1.89
N GLU A 52 6.70 -1.94 -1.23
CA GLU A 52 5.54 -1.18 -0.75
C GLU A 52 5.14 -0.12 -1.79
N VAL A 53 3.92 -0.22 -2.32
CA VAL A 53 3.33 0.80 -3.20
C VAL A 53 2.50 1.80 -2.39
N GLY A 54 2.67 3.08 -2.65
CA GLY A 54 2.07 4.13 -1.82
C GLY A 54 2.68 4.15 -0.41
N CYS A 55 4.01 4.08 -0.33
CA CYS A 55 4.73 3.95 0.94
C CYS A 55 4.61 5.20 1.82
N GLY A 56 4.22 6.35 1.25
CA GLY A 56 4.20 7.63 1.92
C GLY A 56 5.56 7.94 2.54
N VAL A 57 5.53 8.22 3.85
CA VAL A 57 6.72 8.51 4.66
C VAL A 57 7.24 7.28 5.41
N GLY A 58 6.87 6.07 4.99
CA GLY A 58 7.46 4.81 5.49
C GLY A 58 6.80 4.21 6.72
N ASN A 59 5.54 4.53 7.01
CA ASN A 59 4.84 4.00 8.19
C ASN A 59 4.60 2.47 8.16
N SER A 60 4.88 1.77 7.07
CA SER A 60 5.00 0.29 7.06
C SER A 60 6.45 -0.15 6.93
N ILE A 61 7.24 0.47 6.03
CA ILE A 61 8.67 0.20 5.86
C ILE A 61 9.44 0.20 7.19
N PHE A 62 9.34 1.26 7.99
CA PHE A 62 10.17 1.36 9.20
C PHE A 62 9.78 0.37 10.29
N PRO A 63 8.47 0.09 10.54
CA PRO A 63 8.08 -1.07 11.33
C PRO A 63 8.66 -2.38 10.80
N ILE A 64 8.64 -2.64 9.48
CA ILE A 64 9.23 -3.87 8.91
C ILE A 64 10.73 -3.95 9.22
N ILE A 65 11.46 -2.84 9.05
CA ILE A 65 12.90 -2.77 9.36
C ILE A 65 13.15 -3.07 10.84
N ARG A 66 12.47 -2.38 11.76
CA ARG A 66 12.71 -2.51 13.20
C ARG A 66 12.27 -3.87 13.75
N THR A 67 11.08 -4.34 13.37
CA THR A 67 10.56 -5.63 13.88
C THR A 67 11.43 -6.81 13.45
N ASN A 68 12.01 -6.75 12.25
CA ASN A 68 12.86 -7.80 11.72
C ASN A 68 14.37 -7.54 11.95
N ASN A 69 14.73 -6.46 12.66
CA ASN A 69 16.11 -6.03 12.87
C ASN A 69 16.95 -5.99 11.58
N ILE A 70 16.34 -5.49 10.49
CA ILE A 70 16.97 -5.46 9.16
C ILE A 70 18.20 -4.57 9.19
N ASN A 71 19.31 -5.10 8.69
CA ASN A 71 20.60 -4.43 8.56
C ASN A 71 21.32 -4.90 7.29
N GLU A 72 22.55 -4.43 7.05
CA GLU A 72 23.32 -4.78 5.84
C GLU A 72 23.67 -6.27 5.68
N HIS A 73 23.55 -7.06 6.74
CA HIS A 73 23.78 -8.50 6.71
C HIS A 73 22.47 -9.29 6.55
N SER A 74 21.32 -8.60 6.51
CA SER A 74 20.04 -9.23 6.26
C SER A 74 19.85 -9.56 4.79
N ASN A 75 19.35 -10.76 4.51
CA ASN A 75 18.93 -11.17 3.16
C ASN A 75 17.52 -10.63 2.85
N ILE A 76 17.30 -9.32 3.04
CA ILE A 76 16.02 -8.66 2.79
C ILE A 76 16.30 -7.32 2.10
N PHE A 77 15.53 -7.01 1.06
CA PHE A 77 15.59 -5.73 0.37
C PHE A 77 14.20 -5.13 0.18
N LEU A 78 14.05 -3.85 0.55
CA LEU A 78 12.78 -3.11 0.55
C LEU A 78 12.78 -2.06 -0.55
N TYR A 79 12.01 -2.27 -1.60
CA TYR A 79 11.60 -1.21 -2.51
C TYR A 79 10.38 -0.50 -1.93
N CYS A 80 10.37 0.82 -2.04
CA CYS A 80 9.23 1.62 -1.59
C CYS A 80 9.01 2.78 -2.55
N CYS A 81 7.78 2.90 -3.05
CA CYS A 81 7.44 3.97 -3.98
C CYS A 81 6.18 4.71 -3.60
N ASP A 82 6.17 6.00 -3.95
CA ASP A 82 5.03 6.88 -3.77
C ASP A 82 4.96 7.84 -4.96
N TYR A 83 3.75 8.29 -5.27
CA TYR A 83 3.55 9.31 -6.31
C TYR A 83 4.09 10.68 -5.85
N SER A 84 4.12 10.91 -4.54
CA SER A 84 4.58 12.16 -3.95
C SER A 84 6.10 12.20 -3.81
N SER A 85 6.74 13.14 -4.50
CA SER A 85 8.16 13.46 -4.29
C SER A 85 8.42 13.93 -2.86
N THR A 86 7.55 14.77 -2.30
CA THR A 86 7.63 15.22 -0.91
C THR A 86 7.64 14.04 0.06
N ALA A 87 6.75 13.06 -0.13
CA ALA A 87 6.72 11.86 0.72
C ALA A 87 8.03 11.08 0.68
N ILE A 88 8.59 10.87 -0.52
CA ILE A 88 9.86 10.18 -0.72
C ILE A 88 11.04 10.95 -0.12
N ASP A 89 11.02 12.28 -0.19
CA ASP A 89 12.06 13.11 0.43
C ASP A 89 12.02 13.01 1.96
N ILE A 90 10.83 13.02 2.56
CA ILE A 90 10.66 12.82 4.02
C ILE A 90 11.04 11.40 4.43
N LEU A 91 10.63 10.39 3.65
CA LEU A 91 11.00 8.98 3.86
C LEU A 91 12.53 8.84 3.96
N LYS A 92 13.26 9.44 3.03
CA LYS A 92 14.74 9.37 2.98
C LYS A 92 15.45 10.09 4.11
N GLN A 93 14.78 11.01 4.81
CA GLN A 93 15.31 11.72 5.97
C GLN A 93 15.16 10.92 7.28
N ASN A 94 14.42 9.81 7.27
CA ASN A 94 14.26 8.99 8.47
C ASN A 94 15.60 8.33 8.86
N VAL A 95 15.88 8.28 10.17
CA VAL A 95 17.11 7.67 10.71
C VAL A 95 17.27 6.18 10.38
N ASP A 96 16.15 5.48 10.20
CA ASP A 96 16.13 4.06 9.86
C ASP A 96 16.24 3.83 8.32
N TYR A 97 16.28 4.88 7.51
CA TYR A 97 16.46 4.75 6.06
C TYR A 97 17.93 4.46 5.72
N ASN A 98 18.17 3.35 5.01
CA ASN A 98 19.51 2.96 4.57
C ASN A 98 19.47 2.33 3.18
N THR A 99 20.30 2.85 2.27
CA THR A 99 20.34 2.41 0.88
C THR A 99 20.86 0.98 0.68
N LYS A 100 21.48 0.37 1.70
CA LYS A 100 21.97 -1.02 1.64
C LYS A 100 20.83 -2.04 1.64
N TYR A 101 19.67 -1.72 2.22
CA TYR A 101 18.53 -2.64 2.35
C TYR A 101 17.18 -1.99 2.03
N CYS A 102 17.16 -0.72 1.60
CA CYS A 102 15.95 0.02 1.26
C CYS A 102 16.20 0.97 0.09
N HIS A 103 15.25 1.07 -0.85
CA HIS A 103 15.29 2.00 -1.97
C HIS A 103 13.95 2.72 -2.14
N GLY A 104 13.92 4.00 -1.77
CA GLY A 104 12.78 4.91 -1.94
C GLY A 104 12.83 5.66 -3.28
N PHE A 105 11.76 5.59 -4.08
CA PHE A 105 11.70 6.25 -5.38
C PHE A 105 10.29 6.80 -5.71
N VAL A 106 10.25 7.88 -6.48
CA VAL A 106 9.00 8.48 -6.94
C VAL A 106 8.46 7.65 -8.10
N TYR A 107 7.21 7.22 -8.00
CA TYR A 107 6.59 6.40 -9.04
C TYR A 107 5.07 6.57 -9.11
N ASP A 108 4.56 6.69 -10.33
CA ASP A 108 3.13 6.66 -10.63
C ASP A 108 2.74 5.23 -10.99
N ILE A 109 2.00 4.55 -10.11
CA ILE A 109 1.59 3.14 -10.32
C ILE A 109 0.64 2.95 -11.53
N THR A 110 0.07 4.04 -12.06
CA THR A 110 -0.71 4.02 -13.31
C THR A 110 0.18 4.09 -14.56
N SER A 111 1.46 4.46 -14.40
CA SER A 111 2.44 4.55 -15.48
C SER A 111 2.89 3.18 -15.99
N LEU A 112 3.24 3.13 -17.27
CA LEU A 112 3.84 1.97 -17.95
C LEU A 112 5.37 2.01 -17.97
N ASN A 113 5.99 3.00 -17.30
CA ASN A 113 7.44 3.07 -17.19
C ASN A 113 8.00 1.84 -16.46
N PRO A 114 9.26 1.45 -16.70
CA PRO A 114 9.87 0.38 -15.93
C PRO A 114 10.11 0.81 -14.48
N MET A 115 9.94 -0.13 -13.54
CA MET A 115 10.40 -0.01 -12.15
C MET A 115 11.89 -0.37 -12.02
N PRO A 116 12.59 0.04 -10.94
CA PRO A 116 14.03 -0.17 -10.76
C PRO A 116 14.39 -1.60 -10.31
N PHE A 117 13.68 -2.60 -10.84
CA PHE A 117 13.89 -4.02 -10.59
C PHE A 117 13.28 -4.87 -11.72
N GLU A 118 13.80 -6.08 -11.87
CA GLU A 118 13.41 -7.00 -12.94
C GLU A 118 12.02 -7.60 -12.72
N GLU A 119 11.35 -8.01 -13.80
CA GLU A 119 10.15 -8.83 -13.68
C GLU A 119 10.43 -10.15 -12.96
N ASN A 120 9.42 -10.72 -12.31
CA ASN A 120 9.55 -11.98 -11.55
C ASN A 120 10.62 -11.94 -10.44
N SER A 121 10.83 -10.79 -9.78
CA SER A 121 11.89 -10.60 -8.78
C SER A 121 11.38 -10.39 -7.35
N LEU A 122 10.11 -10.04 -7.16
CA LEU A 122 9.54 -9.70 -5.85
C LEU A 122 8.89 -10.92 -5.18
N ASP A 123 9.21 -11.14 -3.92
CA ASP A 123 8.51 -12.10 -3.07
C ASP A 123 7.18 -11.51 -2.56
N PHE A 124 7.15 -10.20 -2.29
CA PHE A 124 5.96 -9.53 -1.76
C PHE A 124 5.72 -8.17 -2.42
N ILE A 125 4.45 -7.87 -2.70
CA ILE A 125 3.96 -6.52 -2.96
C ILE A 125 2.97 -6.17 -1.85
N LEU A 126 3.25 -5.09 -1.11
CA LEU A 126 2.35 -4.52 -0.11
C LEU A 126 1.58 -3.37 -0.73
N MET A 127 0.25 -3.48 -0.70
CA MET A 127 -0.68 -2.49 -1.22
C MET A 127 -1.67 -2.10 -0.12
N ILE A 128 -1.30 -1.08 0.66
CA ILE A 128 -2.01 -0.68 1.88
C ILE A 128 -2.57 0.74 1.72
N PHE A 129 -3.89 0.88 1.62
CA PHE A 129 -4.61 2.16 1.47
C PHE A 129 -4.16 3.01 0.27
N VAL A 130 -3.86 2.37 -0.86
CA VAL A 130 -3.36 3.06 -2.07
C VAL A 130 -4.27 2.87 -3.28
N LEU A 131 -4.86 1.68 -3.49
CA LEU A 131 -5.71 1.43 -4.66
C LEU A 131 -7.00 2.26 -4.57
N SER A 132 -7.50 2.50 -3.36
CA SER A 132 -8.64 3.41 -3.15
C SER A 132 -8.37 4.84 -3.59
N ALA A 133 -7.11 5.29 -3.66
CA ALA A 133 -6.75 6.61 -4.16
C ALA A 133 -6.67 6.69 -5.69
N ILE A 134 -6.82 5.56 -6.39
CA ILE A 134 -6.78 5.46 -7.85
C ILE A 134 -8.21 5.37 -8.40
N HIS A 135 -8.45 6.02 -9.53
CA HIS A 135 -9.73 5.92 -10.24
C HIS A 135 -10.02 4.46 -10.65
N PRO A 136 -11.25 3.94 -10.45
CA PRO A 136 -11.58 2.53 -10.70
C PRO A 136 -11.34 2.07 -12.14
N SER A 137 -11.45 2.96 -13.13
CA SER A 137 -11.10 2.66 -14.53
C SER A 137 -9.63 2.25 -14.73
N GLN A 138 -8.75 2.59 -13.79
CA GLN A 138 -7.31 2.28 -13.85
C GLN A 138 -6.90 1.10 -12.96
N HIS A 139 -7.80 0.59 -12.11
CA HIS A 139 -7.46 -0.47 -11.15
C HIS A 139 -6.90 -1.71 -11.86
N GLU A 140 -7.52 -2.14 -12.96
CA GLU A 140 -7.03 -3.30 -13.72
C GLU A 140 -5.61 -3.09 -14.26
N GLN A 141 -5.33 -1.91 -14.82
CA GLN A 141 -4.01 -1.60 -15.34
C GLN A 141 -2.97 -1.56 -14.22
N VAL A 142 -3.30 -0.95 -13.07
CA VAL A 142 -2.42 -0.93 -11.89
C VAL A 142 -2.08 -2.35 -11.44
N ILE A 143 -3.06 -3.25 -11.36
CA ILE A 143 -2.79 -4.65 -10.99
C ILE A 143 -1.86 -5.31 -12.02
N LYS A 144 -2.13 -5.18 -13.33
CA LYS A 144 -1.25 -5.72 -14.39
C LYS A 144 0.17 -5.17 -14.31
N ASN A 145 0.33 -3.87 -14.06
CA ASN A 145 1.63 -3.21 -13.94
C ASN A 145 2.46 -3.80 -12.79
N LEU A 146 1.82 -4.17 -11.69
CA LEU A 146 2.49 -4.58 -10.46
C LEU A 146 2.77 -6.09 -10.42
N ILE A 147 1.78 -6.92 -10.75
CA ILE A 147 1.90 -8.37 -10.54
C ILE A 147 2.98 -9.01 -11.40
N LYS A 148 3.32 -8.43 -12.56
CA LYS A 148 4.40 -8.93 -13.43
C LYS A 148 5.78 -8.94 -12.73
N TYR A 149 5.92 -8.19 -11.65
CA TYR A 149 7.14 -8.18 -10.83
C TYR A 149 7.15 -9.24 -9.73
N LEU A 150 6.01 -9.84 -9.35
CA LEU A 150 5.96 -10.93 -8.37
C LEU A 150 6.60 -12.20 -8.93
N LYS A 151 7.33 -12.97 -8.14
CA LYS A 151 7.83 -14.28 -8.57
C LYS A 151 6.66 -15.24 -8.84
N PRO A 152 6.64 -15.97 -9.98
CA PRO A 152 5.64 -17.00 -10.23
C PRO A 152 5.66 -18.12 -9.17
N GLY A 153 4.49 -18.72 -8.92
CA GLY A 153 4.28 -19.80 -7.96
C GLY A 153 4.34 -19.45 -6.47
N HIS A 154 4.96 -18.33 -6.07
CA HIS A 154 5.12 -17.99 -4.64
C HIS A 154 5.06 -16.50 -4.28
N GLY A 155 5.22 -15.59 -5.25
CA GLY A 155 5.13 -14.16 -5.01
C GLY A 155 3.72 -13.76 -4.56
N LYS A 156 3.62 -12.96 -3.49
CA LYS A 156 2.34 -12.60 -2.88
C LYS A 156 2.02 -11.11 -2.99
N LEU A 157 0.78 -10.82 -3.36
CA LEU A 157 0.14 -9.51 -3.15
C LEU A 157 -0.53 -9.50 -1.76
N LEU A 158 -0.08 -8.61 -0.90
CA LEU A 158 -0.63 -8.33 0.42
C LEU A 158 -1.40 -7.01 0.36
N PHE A 159 -2.73 -7.08 0.45
CA PHE A 159 -3.60 -5.95 0.19
C PHE A 159 -4.45 -5.61 1.41
N ARG A 160 -4.57 -4.32 1.71
CA ARG A 160 -5.57 -3.81 2.66
C ARG A 160 -6.07 -2.44 2.26
N ASP A 161 -7.38 -2.27 2.15
CA ASP A 161 -7.98 -0.98 1.80
C ASP A 161 -9.41 -0.83 2.35
N TYR A 162 -10.08 0.30 2.08
CA TYR A 162 -11.42 0.59 2.57
C TYR A 162 -12.48 -0.34 1.99
N GLY A 163 -13.30 -0.94 2.85
CA GLY A 163 -14.45 -1.73 2.44
C GLY A 163 -15.73 -0.89 2.37
N LEU A 164 -16.69 -1.37 1.58
CA LEU A 164 -18.00 -0.76 1.44
C LEU A 164 -18.70 -0.62 2.80
N TYR A 165 -19.42 0.49 2.97
CA TYR A 165 -20.13 0.90 4.19
C TYR A 165 -19.22 1.25 5.38
N ASP A 166 -17.92 1.47 5.16
CA ASP A 166 -17.08 2.11 6.17
C ASP A 166 -17.69 3.46 6.57
N MET A 167 -17.60 3.81 7.86
CA MET A 167 -18.12 5.09 8.38
C MET A 167 -17.61 6.30 7.58
N ALA A 168 -16.37 6.27 7.07
CA ALA A 168 -15.86 7.34 6.23
C ALA A 168 -16.68 7.51 4.95
N GLN A 169 -17.11 6.41 4.33
CA GLN A 169 -18.00 6.44 3.16
C GLN A 169 -19.32 7.12 3.49
N LEU A 170 -19.96 6.67 4.58
CA LEU A 170 -21.29 7.11 4.98
C LEU A 170 -21.34 8.59 5.43
N ARG A 171 -20.19 9.21 5.64
CA ARG A 171 -20.07 10.62 6.02
C ARG A 171 -19.79 11.56 4.87
N PHE A 172 -19.47 11.05 3.67
CA PHE A 172 -19.35 11.90 2.51
C PHE A 172 -20.70 12.56 2.22
N LYS A 173 -20.66 13.86 1.95
CA LYS A 173 -21.82 14.57 1.43
C LYS A 173 -22.03 14.18 -0.03
N ASN A 174 -23.27 14.27 -0.51
CA ASN A 174 -23.62 13.83 -1.87
C ASN A 174 -22.83 14.58 -2.97
N ASP A 175 -22.43 15.83 -2.73
CA ASP A 175 -21.60 16.63 -3.65
C ASP A 175 -20.14 16.15 -3.77
N LYS A 176 -19.72 15.21 -2.92
CA LYS A 176 -18.40 14.58 -2.96
C LYS A 176 -18.39 13.25 -3.69
N CYS A 177 -19.55 12.70 -4.03
CA CYS A 177 -19.68 11.48 -4.79
C CYS A 177 -19.38 11.77 -6.27
N ILE A 178 -18.30 11.21 -6.80
CA ILE A 178 -17.93 11.36 -8.22
C ILE A 178 -18.66 10.29 -9.04
N GLU A 179 -18.55 9.04 -8.60
CA GLU A 179 -19.17 7.86 -9.19
C GLU A 179 -19.56 6.88 -8.08
N LYS A 180 -20.22 5.77 -8.43
CA LYS A 180 -20.58 4.75 -7.46
C LYS A 180 -19.33 4.29 -6.68
N ASN A 181 -19.39 4.44 -5.36
CA ASN A 181 -18.34 4.13 -4.40
C ASN A 181 -17.05 4.98 -4.50
N LEU A 182 -16.98 5.97 -5.41
CA LEU A 182 -15.84 6.85 -5.60
C LEU A 182 -16.14 8.26 -5.09
N TYR A 183 -15.27 8.78 -4.21
CA TYR A 183 -15.46 10.09 -3.60
C TYR A 183 -14.21 10.96 -3.71
N ALA A 184 -14.43 12.27 -3.87
CA ALA A 184 -13.40 13.29 -3.74
C ALA A 184 -13.27 13.75 -2.28
N ARG A 185 -12.06 13.78 -1.75
CA ARG A 185 -11.74 14.41 -0.46
C ARG A 185 -11.61 15.93 -0.61
N SER A 186 -11.63 16.63 0.53
CA SER A 186 -11.47 18.09 0.58
C SER A 186 -10.08 18.56 0.11
N ASP A 187 -9.06 17.72 0.23
CA ASP A 187 -7.69 17.99 -0.24
C ASP A 187 -7.49 17.70 -1.74
N GLY A 188 -8.53 17.21 -2.43
CA GLY A 188 -8.49 16.85 -3.84
C GLY A 188 -8.03 15.42 -4.12
N THR A 189 -7.69 14.63 -3.10
CA THR A 189 -7.41 13.18 -3.27
C THR A 189 -8.70 12.37 -3.45
N LEU A 190 -8.58 11.16 -3.98
CA LEU A 190 -9.70 10.25 -4.18
C LEU A 190 -9.80 9.22 -3.05
N THR A 191 -10.99 8.65 -2.86
CA THR A 191 -11.17 7.43 -2.10
C THR A 191 -12.29 6.60 -2.68
N TYR A 192 -11.95 5.39 -3.07
CA TYR A 192 -12.86 4.33 -3.49
C TYR A 192 -13.13 3.36 -2.33
N PHE A 193 -14.36 2.88 -2.21
CA PHE A 193 -14.78 1.89 -1.20
C PHE A 193 -15.14 0.57 -1.86
N PHE A 194 -14.39 -0.47 -1.51
CA PHE A 194 -14.42 -1.73 -2.23
C PHE A 194 -15.49 -2.71 -1.71
N GLN A 195 -16.16 -3.39 -2.63
CA GLN A 195 -16.85 -4.65 -2.36
C GLN A 195 -15.85 -5.81 -2.33
N GLN A 196 -16.18 -6.84 -1.54
CA GLN A 196 -15.28 -7.98 -1.38
C GLN A 196 -15.13 -8.79 -2.69
N ASP A 197 -16.24 -9.05 -3.36
CA ASP A 197 -16.28 -9.86 -4.58
C ASP A 197 -15.66 -9.14 -5.77
N GLU A 198 -15.78 -7.81 -5.86
CA GLU A 198 -15.19 -7.06 -6.97
C GLU A 198 -13.65 -7.05 -6.88
N LEU A 199 -13.07 -7.05 -5.68
CA LEU A 199 -11.63 -7.25 -5.49
C LEU A 199 -11.18 -8.67 -5.82
N ASP A 200 -11.97 -9.68 -5.41
CA ASP A 200 -11.68 -11.08 -5.75
C ASP A 200 -11.63 -11.27 -7.27
N GLN A 201 -12.64 -10.75 -7.98
CA GLN A 201 -12.69 -10.77 -9.43
C GLN A 201 -11.53 -9.99 -10.05
N LEU A 202 -11.21 -8.80 -9.52
CA LEU A 202 -10.09 -7.99 -10.00
C LEU A 202 -8.77 -8.75 -9.92
N PHE A 203 -8.47 -9.40 -8.80
CA PHE A 203 -7.21 -10.11 -8.63
C PHE A 203 -7.17 -11.43 -9.41
N THR A 204 -8.24 -12.22 -9.35
CA THR A 204 -8.29 -13.55 -10.00
C THR A 204 -8.24 -13.46 -11.53
N ARG A 205 -8.96 -12.52 -12.14
CA ARG A 205 -8.92 -12.34 -13.60
C ARG A 205 -7.55 -11.85 -14.12
N ASN A 206 -6.71 -11.33 -13.23
CA ASN A 206 -5.34 -10.94 -13.52
C ASN A 206 -4.32 -12.04 -13.18
N GLY A 207 -4.74 -13.30 -12.98
CA GLY A 207 -3.82 -14.43 -12.79
C GLY A 207 -3.28 -14.55 -11.37
N LEU A 208 -3.97 -13.98 -10.38
CA LEU A 208 -3.68 -14.23 -8.98
C LEU A 208 -4.63 -15.27 -8.39
N VAL A 209 -4.11 -16.18 -7.58
CA VAL A 209 -4.91 -17.16 -6.83
C VAL A 209 -5.17 -16.63 -5.42
N LYS A 210 -6.45 -16.63 -5.03
CA LYS A 210 -6.87 -16.23 -3.68
C LYS A 210 -6.31 -17.19 -2.63
N GLU A 211 -5.52 -16.65 -1.72
CA GLU A 211 -5.14 -17.31 -0.47
C GLU A 211 -6.07 -16.86 0.67
N GLN A 212 -6.36 -15.56 0.73
CA GLN A 212 -7.23 -14.97 1.74
C GLN A 212 -7.97 -13.75 1.17
N ASN A 213 -9.26 -13.61 1.51
CA ASN A 213 -10.05 -12.42 1.25
C ASN A 213 -11.03 -12.24 2.41
N LEU A 214 -10.80 -11.27 3.29
CA LEU A 214 -11.57 -11.04 4.52
C LEU A 214 -12.16 -9.63 4.56
N ILE A 215 -13.34 -9.52 5.15
CA ILE A 215 -13.92 -8.23 5.56
C ILE A 215 -13.65 -8.04 7.06
N ASP A 216 -12.81 -7.08 7.41
CA ASP A 216 -12.53 -6.70 8.79
C ASP A 216 -13.46 -5.56 9.21
N ARG A 217 -14.39 -5.86 10.13
CA ARG A 217 -15.34 -4.90 10.69
C ARG A 217 -14.99 -4.61 12.14
N ARG A 218 -14.68 -3.35 12.46
CA ARG A 218 -14.32 -2.94 13.83
C ARG A 218 -15.15 -1.75 14.31
N LEU A 219 -15.55 -1.79 15.58
CA LEU A 219 -16.01 -0.61 16.30
C LEU A 219 -14.83 0.03 17.02
N GLN A 220 -14.44 1.22 16.57
CA GLN A 220 -13.45 2.05 17.26
C GLN A 220 -14.16 3.18 18.00
N VAL A 221 -13.75 3.48 19.23
CA VAL A 221 -14.34 4.57 20.02
C VAL A 221 -13.28 5.62 20.29
N ASN A 222 -13.44 6.80 19.69
CA ASN A 222 -12.66 7.97 20.08
C ASN A 222 -13.33 8.60 21.31
N ARG A 223 -12.78 8.33 22.50
CA ARG A 223 -13.35 8.78 23.77
C ARG A 223 -13.26 10.30 23.94
N SER A 224 -12.20 10.95 23.48
CA SER A 224 -12.08 12.41 23.60
C SER A 224 -13.12 13.15 22.75
N LYS A 225 -13.46 12.61 21.58
CA LYS A 225 -14.49 13.14 20.68
C LYS A 225 -15.88 12.52 20.89
N GLN A 226 -16.04 11.63 21.88
CA GLN A 226 -17.27 10.85 22.11
C GLN A 226 -17.84 10.22 20.82
N LEU A 227 -16.95 9.72 19.96
CA LEU A 227 -17.30 9.30 18.62
C LEU A 227 -17.12 7.79 18.45
N LYS A 228 -18.23 7.09 18.15
CA LYS A 228 -18.21 5.71 17.67
C LYS A 228 -17.89 5.69 16.18
N MET A 229 -16.97 4.81 15.78
CA MET A 229 -16.50 4.66 14.42
C MET A 229 -16.60 3.21 13.97
N TYR A 230 -17.58 2.94 13.12
CA TYR A 230 -17.77 1.64 12.48
C TYR A 230 -16.89 1.56 11.25
N ARG A 231 -15.76 0.86 11.37
CA ARG A 231 -14.77 0.76 10.32
C ARG A 231 -14.92 -0.55 9.57
N VAL A 232 -14.76 -0.49 8.25
CA VAL A 232 -14.82 -1.64 7.36
C VAL A 232 -13.60 -1.60 6.46
N TRP A 233 -12.81 -2.66 6.51
CA TRP A 233 -11.64 -2.84 5.65
C TRP A 233 -11.70 -4.18 4.95
N LEU A 234 -11.13 -4.24 3.75
CA LEU A 234 -10.85 -5.50 3.09
C LEU A 234 -9.39 -5.85 3.32
N GLN A 235 -9.12 -7.11 3.61
CA GLN A 235 -7.78 -7.64 3.80
C GLN A 235 -7.60 -8.92 3.00
N CYS A 236 -6.62 -8.89 2.13
CA CYS A 236 -6.50 -9.82 1.02
C CYS A 236 -5.06 -10.32 0.91
N LYS A 237 -4.90 -11.60 0.61
CA LYS A 237 -3.64 -12.24 0.26
C LYS A 237 -3.85 -13.07 -0.99
N TYR A 238 -3.03 -12.81 -1.99
CA TYR A 238 -3.15 -13.45 -3.29
C TYR A 238 -1.77 -13.86 -3.80
N ILE A 239 -1.67 -15.03 -4.40
CA ILE A 239 -0.42 -15.61 -4.90
C ILE A 239 -0.41 -15.49 -6.42
N ARG A 240 0.71 -15.05 -7.00
CA ARG A 240 0.89 -15.12 -8.45
C ARG A 240 1.17 -16.56 -8.86
N THR A 241 0.40 -17.06 -9.82
CA THR A 241 0.66 -18.36 -10.47
C THR A 241 1.84 -18.26 -11.41
#